data_AF-A0A5M9JJB1-F1
#
_entry.id   AF-A0A5M9JJB1-F1
#
_cell.length_a   1.000
_cell.length_b   1.000
_cell.length_c   1.000
_cell.angle_alpha   90.00
_cell.angle_beta   90.00
_cell.angle_gamma   90.00
#
_symmetry.space_group_name_H-M   'P 1'
#
loop_
_entity.id
_entity.type
_entity.pdbx_description
1 polymer ?
#
loop_
_entity_poly.entity_id
_entity_poly.type
_entity_poly.pdbx_seq_one_letter_code
_entity_poly.pdbx_strand_id
1 'polypeptide(L)'
;MALPVIKAIEDCSNITKTVLPYLPQLSTDVGVSYLPIYNAHFAIYAHLSGLPAGRLDNVLAFSTIWSLRLTFNYWRKGGYSIGSEDYRWEVLREKIPPALFFVFNIAFISLAQSILLFLIATPSYVMLLTARYGAPWTTADLVFSRGLVTLVVLEYFADGQQWNYQTAKQQYLKTAKVQGGFDQEALDRGFVTSGLWSLSRHPNFAAEQTIYGWSYTCGAAGPVE
;
A
#
# COMPACT_ATOMS: atom_id res chain seq x y z
N MET A 1 9.70 -16.32 -5.31
CA MET A 1 8.25 -16.31 -5.09
C MET A 1 7.82 -17.76 -4.88
N ALA A 2 7.77 -18.23 -3.63
CA ALA A 2 7.39 -19.61 -3.33
C ALA A 2 5.93 -19.61 -2.86
N LEU A 3 5.05 -20.15 -3.69
CA LEU A 3 3.66 -20.40 -3.31
C LEU A 3 3.64 -21.45 -2.19
N PRO A 4 2.74 -21.33 -1.21
CA PRO A 4 2.67 -22.28 -0.12
C PRO A 4 2.26 -23.65 -0.65
N VAL A 5 2.93 -24.70 -0.17
CA VAL A 5 2.44 -26.07 -0.33
C VAL A 5 1.27 -26.24 0.63
N ILE A 6 0.09 -25.82 0.19
CA ILE A 6 -1.18 -26.07 0.88
C ILE A 6 -1.46 -27.55 0.74
N LYS A 7 -1.39 -28.29 1.85
CA LYS A 7 -1.59 -29.75 1.85
C LYS A 7 -3.08 -30.14 1.97
N ALA A 8 -3.93 -29.25 2.46
CA ALA A 8 -5.37 -29.48 2.62
C ALA A 8 -6.18 -28.17 2.58
N ILE A 9 -7.46 -28.26 2.20
CA ILE A 9 -8.39 -27.11 2.07
C ILE A 9 -8.65 -26.40 3.41
N GLU A 10 -8.61 -27.12 4.53
CA GLU A 10 -8.82 -26.55 5.87
C GLU A 10 -7.70 -25.57 6.27
N ASP A 11 -6.48 -25.75 5.73
CA ASP A 11 -5.35 -24.84 5.97
C ASP A 11 -5.55 -23.46 5.32
N CYS A 12 -6.47 -23.34 4.36
CA CYS A 12 -6.86 -22.06 3.76
C CYS A 12 -7.65 -21.16 4.74
N SER A 13 -8.27 -21.74 5.76
CA SER A 13 -9.01 -21.00 6.80
C SER A 13 -8.11 -20.48 7.92
N ASN A 14 -6.91 -21.04 8.05
CA ASN A 14 -6.00 -20.72 9.14
C ASN A 14 -5.11 -19.53 8.76
N ILE A 15 -5.47 -18.35 9.28
CA ILE A 15 -4.77 -17.08 9.05
C ILE A 15 -3.26 -17.15 9.39
N THR A 16 -2.88 -18.02 10.33
CA THR A 16 -1.49 -18.28 10.74
C THR A 16 -0.65 -18.92 9.63
N LYS A 17 -1.28 -19.70 8.75
CA LYS A 17 -0.61 -20.41 7.66
C LYS A 17 -0.73 -19.70 6.31
N THR A 18 -1.82 -18.97 6.09
CA THR A 18 -2.10 -18.31 4.79
C THR A 18 -1.65 -16.86 4.73
N VAL A 19 -1.72 -16.12 5.84
CA VAL A 19 -1.61 -14.66 5.82
C VAL A 19 -0.46 -14.18 6.70
N LEU A 20 -0.30 -14.72 7.90
CA LEU A 20 0.77 -14.38 8.86
C LEU A 20 2.21 -14.51 8.32
N PRO A 21 2.57 -15.46 7.44
CA PRO A 21 3.92 -15.54 6.86
C PRO A 21 4.21 -14.43 5.84
N TYR A 22 3.17 -13.85 5.24
CA TYR A 22 3.25 -12.86 4.15
C TYR A 22 2.85 -11.45 4.59
N LEU A 23 2.15 -11.32 5.71
CA LEU A 23 1.85 -10.04 6.31
C LEU A 23 3.14 -9.19 6.56
N PRO A 24 4.34 -9.74 6.90
CA PRO A 24 5.52 -8.89 7.17
C PRO A 24 6.11 -8.29 5.89
N GLN A 25 5.65 -8.76 4.73
CA GLN A 25 6.15 -8.35 3.43
C GLN A 25 5.49 -7.09 2.87
N LEU A 26 4.46 -6.56 3.55
CA LEU A 26 3.51 -5.67 2.91
C LEU A 26 3.41 -4.25 3.49
N SER A 27 4.15 -3.92 4.56
CA SER A 27 3.98 -2.61 5.20
C SER A 27 5.26 -2.02 5.81
N THR A 28 6.39 -2.07 5.11
CA THR A 28 7.49 -1.13 5.39
C THR A 28 7.21 0.21 4.72
N ASP A 29 6.43 1.03 5.41
CA ASP A 29 5.89 2.33 4.98
C ASP A 29 6.94 3.43 4.76
N VAL A 30 8.23 3.16 5.03
CA VAL A 30 9.31 4.16 4.89
C VAL A 30 9.71 4.37 3.42
N GLY A 31 9.54 3.35 2.57
CA GLY A 31 9.96 3.45 1.17
C GLY A 31 9.02 4.29 0.29
N VAL A 32 7.71 4.31 0.60
CA VAL A 32 6.71 4.97 -0.25
C VAL A 32 6.81 6.50 -0.18
N SER A 33 7.54 7.04 0.79
CA SER A 33 7.93 8.46 0.84
C SER A 33 8.86 8.89 -0.31
N TYR A 34 9.58 7.95 -0.93
CA TYR A 34 10.50 8.26 -2.05
C TYR A 34 9.82 8.22 -3.42
N LEU A 35 8.64 7.59 -3.54
CA LEU A 35 7.93 7.49 -4.82
C LEU A 35 7.62 8.86 -5.46
N PRO A 36 7.15 9.88 -4.71
CA PRO A 36 6.92 11.22 -5.28
C PRO A 36 8.19 11.87 -5.79
N ILE A 37 9.36 11.55 -5.22
CA ILE A 37 10.65 12.11 -5.64
C ILE A 37 11.03 11.59 -7.03
N TYR A 38 10.87 10.28 -7.27
CA TYR A 38 11.09 9.70 -8.60
C TYR A 38 10.14 10.29 -9.64
N ASN A 39 8.84 10.38 -9.31
CA ASN A 39 7.86 10.96 -10.22
C ASN A 39 8.10 12.46 -10.47
N ALA A 40 8.54 13.21 -9.45
CA ALA A 40 8.90 14.63 -9.59
C ALA A 40 10.11 14.80 -10.50
N HIS A 41 11.13 13.96 -10.36
CA HIS A 41 12.29 13.96 -11.25
C HIS A 41 11.88 13.77 -12.71
N PHE A 42 10.98 12.81 -13.00
CA PHE A 42 10.49 12.57 -14.36
C PHE A 42 9.64 13.72 -14.90
N ALA A 43 8.73 14.26 -14.08
CA ALA A 43 7.89 15.40 -14.46
C ALA A 43 8.74 16.65 -14.75
N ILE A 44 9.68 16.99 -13.86
CA ILE A 44 10.61 18.11 -14.05
C ILE A 44 11.42 17.94 -15.34
N TYR A 45 11.97 16.75 -15.58
CA TYR A 45 12.72 16.48 -16.81
C TYR A 45 11.86 16.65 -18.07
N ALA A 46 10.61 16.20 -18.06
CA ALA A 46 9.68 16.39 -19.17
C ALA A 46 9.41 17.88 -19.45
N HIS A 47 9.12 18.67 -18.40
CA HIS A 47 8.88 20.11 -18.51
C HIS A 47 10.12 20.86 -19.05
N LEU A 48 11.31 20.55 -18.51
CA LEU A 48 12.57 21.16 -18.96
C LEU A 48 12.91 20.80 -20.41
N SER A 49 12.46 19.64 -20.88
CA SER A 49 12.68 19.15 -22.25
C SER A 49 11.58 19.57 -23.23
N GLY A 50 10.57 20.34 -22.79
CA GLY A 50 9.43 20.75 -23.62
C GLY A 50 8.50 19.61 -24.04
N LEU A 51 8.51 18.48 -23.31
CA LEU A 51 7.65 17.33 -23.60
C LEU A 51 6.25 17.50 -22.97
N PRO A 52 5.20 16.88 -23.54
CA PRO A 52 3.88 16.84 -22.93
C PRO A 52 3.90 16.13 -21.56
N ALA A 53 3.87 16.89 -20.47
CA ALA A 53 4.03 16.38 -19.11
C ALA A 53 2.71 16.10 -18.35
N GLY A 54 1.54 16.40 -18.94
CA GLY A 54 0.26 16.33 -18.22
C GLY A 54 -0.08 14.96 -17.60
N ARG A 55 0.36 13.84 -18.23
CA ARG A 55 0.22 12.49 -17.64
C ARG A 55 1.11 12.31 -16.41
N LEU A 56 2.36 12.75 -16.52
CA LEU A 56 3.35 12.71 -15.44
C LEU A 56 2.93 13.59 -14.26
N ASP A 57 2.34 14.77 -14.53
CA ASP A 57 1.82 15.66 -13.49
C ASP A 57 0.68 15.02 -12.69
N ASN A 58 -0.23 14.29 -13.37
CA ASN A 58 -1.30 13.54 -12.69
C ASN A 58 -0.74 12.39 -11.82
N VAL A 59 0.24 11.64 -12.34
CA VAL A 59 0.89 10.57 -11.58
C VAL A 59 1.68 11.11 -10.39
N LEU A 60 2.36 12.25 -10.56
CA LEU A 60 3.03 12.96 -9.48
C LEU A 60 2.02 13.35 -8.40
N ALA A 61 0.95 14.06 -8.76
CA ALA A 61 -0.08 14.49 -7.82
C ALA A 61 -0.71 13.30 -7.07
N PHE A 62 -1.05 12.22 -7.80
CA PHE A 62 -1.55 10.98 -7.23
C PHE A 62 -0.54 10.40 -6.22
N SER A 63 0.72 10.22 -6.63
CA SER A 63 1.75 9.62 -5.79
C SER A 63 2.01 10.43 -4.53
N THR A 64 1.98 11.77 -4.62
CA THR A 64 2.08 12.65 -3.45
C THR A 64 0.92 12.44 -2.49
N ILE A 65 -0.33 12.40 -2.98
CA ILE A 65 -1.50 12.18 -2.12
C ILE A 65 -1.44 10.79 -1.47
N TRP A 66 -1.07 9.77 -2.24
CA TRP A 66 -0.98 8.39 -1.75
C TRP A 66 0.12 8.23 -0.69
N SER A 67 1.30 8.82 -0.91
CA SER A 67 2.39 8.87 0.09
C SER A 67 1.98 9.64 1.34
N LEU A 68 1.32 10.79 1.21
CA LEU A 68 0.80 11.55 2.36
C LEU A 68 -0.19 10.72 3.19
N ARG A 69 -1.09 9.96 2.55
CA ARG A 69 -2.01 9.05 3.23
C ARG A 69 -1.25 7.99 4.03
N LEU A 70 -0.26 7.35 3.43
CA LEU A 70 0.57 6.33 4.09
C LEU A 70 1.33 6.91 5.28
N THR A 71 1.99 8.05 5.08
CA THR A 71 2.69 8.79 6.14
C THR A 71 1.74 9.12 7.29
N PHE A 72 0.55 9.62 7.01
CA PHE A 72 -0.46 9.90 8.02
C PHE A 72 -0.90 8.63 8.77
N ASN A 73 -1.12 7.52 8.05
CA ASN A 73 -1.55 6.25 8.63
C ASN A 73 -0.47 5.65 9.55
N TYR A 74 0.81 5.79 9.19
CA TYR A 74 1.92 5.37 10.02
C TYR A 74 2.11 6.29 11.24
N TRP A 75 2.00 7.61 11.03
CA TRP A 75 2.08 8.61 12.10
C TRP A 75 1.01 8.41 13.17
N ARG A 76 -0.26 8.26 12.79
CA ARG A 76 -1.36 8.10 13.76
C ARG A 76 -1.24 6.84 14.61
N LYS A 77 -0.55 5.80 14.11
CA LYS A 77 -0.23 4.57 14.84
C LYS A 77 0.96 4.72 15.81
N GLY A 78 1.62 5.88 15.82
CA GLY A 78 2.80 6.13 16.66
C GLY A 78 4.11 5.62 16.05
N GLY A 79 4.15 5.29 14.76
CA GLY A 79 5.33 4.70 14.11
C GLY A 79 6.56 5.62 14.03
N TYR A 80 6.39 6.93 14.24
CA TYR A 80 7.51 7.90 14.28
C TYR A 80 8.02 8.20 15.70
N SER A 81 7.60 7.42 16.71
CA SER A 81 8.14 7.57 18.06
C SER A 81 9.56 7.01 18.15
N ILE A 82 10.40 7.57 19.03
CA ILE A 82 11.78 7.08 19.19
C ILE A 82 11.73 5.67 19.76
N GLY A 83 12.27 4.70 19.01
CA GLY A 83 12.26 3.29 19.41
C GLY A 83 10.99 2.53 19.02
N SER A 84 10.04 3.12 18.29
CA SER A 84 8.97 2.32 17.68
C SER A 84 9.51 1.49 16.54
N GLU A 85 9.63 0.19 16.78
CA GLU A 85 9.78 -0.83 15.74
C GLU A 85 8.40 -1.48 15.50
N ASP A 86 8.20 -2.01 14.29
CA ASP A 86 7.02 -2.84 14.06
C ASP A 86 7.10 -4.07 14.99
N TYR A 87 6.05 -4.29 15.79
CA TYR A 87 5.93 -5.36 16.81
C TYR A 87 6.25 -6.76 16.27
N ARG A 88 6.19 -6.93 14.95
CA ARG A 88 6.42 -8.21 14.27
C ARG A 88 7.90 -8.56 14.18
N TRP A 89 8.78 -7.55 14.20
CA TRP A 89 10.22 -7.76 14.19
C TRP A 89 10.70 -8.39 15.48
N GLU A 90 10.08 -8.07 16.62
CA GLU A 90 10.36 -8.72 17.90
C GLU A 90 10.09 -10.23 17.82
N VAL A 91 8.91 -10.61 17.32
CA VAL A 91 8.54 -12.02 17.12
C VAL A 91 9.48 -12.75 16.15
N LEU A 92 9.97 -12.06 15.12
CA LEU A 92 10.91 -12.65 14.16
C LEU A 92 12.30 -12.83 14.76
N ARG A 93 12.74 -11.87 15.58
CA ARG A 93 14.04 -11.88 16.25
C ARG A 93 14.15 -13.02 17.28
N GLU A 94 13.03 -13.40 17.90
CA GLU A 94 12.98 -14.57 18.79
C GLU A 94 13.16 -15.91 18.06
N LYS A 95 12.85 -15.96 16.75
CA LYS A 95 12.80 -17.22 15.98
C LYS A 95 13.99 -17.42 15.05
N ILE A 96 14.76 -16.38 14.76
CA ILE A 96 15.83 -16.41 13.75
C ILE A 96 17.17 -16.05 14.41
N PRO A 97 18.24 -16.86 14.18
CA PRO A 97 19.56 -16.53 14.71
C PRO A 97 20.12 -15.24 14.07
N PRO A 98 20.97 -14.47 14.79
CA PRO A 98 21.38 -13.12 14.37
C PRO A 98 21.99 -13.03 12.97
N ALA A 99 22.77 -14.03 12.56
CA ALA A 99 23.39 -14.06 11.22
C ALA A 99 22.35 -14.21 10.10
N LEU A 100 21.33 -15.07 10.29
CA LEU A 100 20.23 -15.20 9.34
C LEU A 100 19.32 -13.97 9.37
N PHE A 101 19.13 -13.36 10.54
CA PHE A 101 18.40 -12.09 10.65
C PHE A 101 19.12 -10.99 9.86
N PHE A 102 20.45 -10.91 9.92
CA PHE A 102 21.24 -9.96 9.13
C PHE A 102 21.07 -10.17 7.62
N VAL A 103 21.22 -11.40 7.14
CA VAL A 103 21.00 -11.74 5.71
C VAL A 103 19.56 -11.41 5.30
N PHE A 104 18.58 -11.71 6.15
CA PHE A 104 17.18 -11.35 5.93
C PHE A 104 17.00 -9.84 5.80
N ASN A 105 17.60 -9.03 6.67
CA ASN A 105 17.54 -7.57 6.58
C ASN A 105 18.09 -7.07 5.22
N ILE A 106 19.24 -7.58 4.78
CA ILE A 106 19.81 -7.17 3.49
C ILE A 106 18.93 -7.57 2.31
N ALA A 107 18.57 -8.85 2.21
CA ALA A 107 17.86 -9.38 1.06
C ALA A 107 16.39 -8.93 1.02
N PHE A 108 15.74 -8.91 2.18
CA PHE A 108 14.32 -8.65 2.28
C PHE A 108 14.02 -7.16 2.51
N ILE A 109 14.64 -6.52 3.50
CA ILE A 109 14.31 -5.14 3.83
C ILE A 109 14.97 -4.18 2.85
N SER A 110 16.28 -4.31 2.60
CA SER A 110 16.99 -3.36 1.75
C SER A 110 16.75 -3.60 0.27
N LEU A 111 16.92 -4.85 -0.20
CA LEU A 111 16.86 -5.15 -1.62
C LEU A 111 15.41 -5.24 -2.14
N ALA A 112 14.52 -6.00 -1.49
CA ALA A 112 13.16 -6.16 -2.00
C ALA A 112 12.39 -4.83 -2.01
N GLN A 113 12.58 -3.98 -1.00
CA GLN A 113 11.98 -2.63 -0.98
C GLN A 113 12.48 -1.76 -2.13
N SER A 114 13.78 -1.82 -2.45
CA SER A 114 14.35 -1.06 -3.57
C SER A 114 13.81 -1.54 -4.92
N ILE A 115 13.70 -2.87 -5.10
CA ILE A 115 13.09 -3.46 -6.29
C ILE A 115 11.61 -3.07 -6.40
N LEU A 116 10.87 -3.09 -5.30
CA LEU A 116 9.45 -2.71 -5.27
C LEU A 116 9.27 -1.24 -5.68
N LEU A 117 10.08 -0.33 -5.14
CA LEU A 117 10.03 1.09 -5.52
C LEU A 117 10.38 1.32 -6.99
N PHE A 118 11.41 0.63 -7.48
CA PHE A 118 11.76 0.63 -8.90
C PHE A 118 10.57 0.17 -9.76
N LEU A 119 9.94 -0.93 -9.36
CA LEU A 119 8.79 -1.50 -10.04
C LEU A 119 7.61 -0.52 -10.10
N ILE A 120 7.25 0.12 -8.98
CA ILE A 120 6.14 1.11 -8.95
C ILE A 120 6.47 2.37 -9.75
N ALA A 121 7.73 2.79 -9.81
CA ALA A 121 8.16 3.96 -10.59
C ALA A 121 8.30 3.66 -12.09
N THR A 122 8.37 2.38 -12.49
CA THR A 122 8.59 1.96 -13.88
C THR A 122 7.53 2.47 -14.85
N PRO A 123 6.20 2.38 -14.56
CA PRO A 123 5.18 2.92 -15.45
C PRO A 123 5.35 4.42 -15.73
N SER A 124 5.70 5.22 -14.70
CA SER A 124 5.97 6.65 -14.86
C SER A 124 7.16 6.91 -15.78
N TYR A 125 8.21 6.09 -15.69
CA TYR A 125 9.34 6.18 -16.61
C TYR A 125 8.96 5.84 -18.05
N VAL A 126 8.12 4.82 -18.27
CA VAL A 126 7.59 4.50 -19.60
C VAL A 126 6.73 5.64 -20.16
N MET A 127 5.92 6.29 -19.32
CA MET A 127 5.16 7.49 -19.70
C MET A 127 6.09 8.63 -20.15
N LEU A 128 7.22 8.83 -19.48
CA LEU A 128 8.23 9.82 -19.89
C LEU A 128 8.83 9.48 -21.26
N LEU A 129 9.20 8.22 -21.50
CA LEU A 129 9.78 7.79 -22.77
C LEU A 129 8.79 7.96 -23.93
N THR A 130 7.52 7.63 -23.69
CA THR A 130 6.46 7.71 -24.69
C THR A 130 5.92 9.13 -24.92
N ALA A 131 6.19 10.07 -24.01
CA ALA A 131 5.76 11.47 -24.15
C ALA A 131 6.28 12.13 -25.45
N ARG A 132 7.41 11.65 -26.00
CA ARG A 132 7.98 12.10 -27.27
C ARG A 132 7.07 11.89 -28.48
N TYR A 133 6.17 10.90 -28.42
CA TYR A 133 5.21 10.63 -29.49
C TYR A 133 4.03 11.61 -29.49
N GLY A 134 3.91 12.48 -28.49
CA GLY A 134 2.93 13.57 -28.51
C GLY A 134 1.47 13.13 -28.52
N ALA A 135 1.17 11.90 -28.07
CA ALA A 135 -0.18 11.35 -28.13
C ALA A 135 -1.17 12.26 -27.38
N PRO A 136 -2.30 12.63 -28.01
CA PRO A 136 -3.28 13.52 -27.41
C PRO A 136 -3.89 12.88 -26.15
N TRP A 137 -4.50 13.71 -25.32
CA TRP A 137 -5.14 13.23 -24.10
C TRP A 137 -6.42 12.48 -24.44
N THR A 138 -6.57 11.27 -23.89
CA THR A 138 -7.67 10.37 -24.22
C THR A 138 -8.62 10.21 -23.03
N THR A 139 -9.83 9.71 -23.29
CA THR A 139 -10.77 9.32 -22.24
C THR A 139 -10.17 8.25 -21.32
N ALA A 140 -9.29 7.37 -21.83
CA ALA A 140 -8.60 6.37 -21.03
C ALA A 140 -7.69 7.02 -19.97
N ASP A 141 -6.96 8.09 -20.32
CA ASP A 141 -6.13 8.84 -19.37
C ASP A 141 -6.97 9.50 -18.25
N LEU A 142 -8.18 9.97 -18.60
CA LEU A 142 -9.11 10.55 -17.63
C LEU A 142 -9.66 9.49 -16.69
N VAL A 143 -10.15 8.35 -17.21
CA VAL A 143 -10.65 7.23 -16.40
C VAL A 143 -9.52 6.70 -15.51
N PHE A 144 -8.29 6.63 -16.03
CA PHE A 144 -7.13 6.20 -15.28
C PHE A 144 -6.86 7.09 -14.07
N SER A 145 -6.68 8.40 -14.30
CA SER A 145 -6.35 9.36 -13.25
C SER A 145 -7.46 9.47 -12.20
N ARG A 146 -8.74 9.48 -12.61
CA ARG A 146 -9.88 9.53 -11.68
C ARG A 146 -10.09 8.21 -10.93
N GLY A 147 -9.82 7.08 -11.56
CA GLY A 147 -9.84 5.77 -10.93
C GLY A 147 -8.82 5.68 -9.80
N LEU A 148 -7.58 6.11 -10.04
CA LEU A 148 -6.52 6.13 -9.02
C LEU A 148 -6.88 6.98 -7.80
N VAL A 149 -7.42 8.18 -8.02
CA VAL A 149 -7.88 9.04 -6.91
C VAL A 149 -9.03 8.38 -6.14
N THR A 150 -9.96 7.74 -6.84
CA THR A 150 -11.08 7.01 -6.21
C THR A 150 -10.57 5.87 -5.32
N LEU A 151 -9.56 5.12 -5.80
CA LEU A 151 -8.95 4.04 -5.01
C LEU A 151 -8.28 4.57 -3.74
N VAL A 152 -7.57 5.70 -3.80
CA VAL A 152 -6.96 6.32 -2.61
C VAL A 152 -8.01 6.80 -1.61
N VAL A 153 -9.15 7.33 -2.10
CA VAL A 153 -10.27 7.70 -1.24
C VAL A 153 -10.85 6.47 -0.54
N LEU A 154 -11.03 5.35 -1.26
CA LEU A 154 -11.48 4.09 -0.68
C LEU A 154 -10.49 3.57 0.38
N GLU A 155 -9.19 3.62 0.11
CA GLU A 155 -8.15 3.27 1.09
C GLU A 155 -8.25 4.14 2.34
N TYR A 156 -8.38 5.46 2.19
CA TYR A 156 -8.48 6.40 3.31
C TYR A 156 -9.69 6.08 4.21
N PHE A 157 -10.86 5.82 3.62
CA PHE A 157 -12.05 5.44 4.39
C PHE A 157 -11.93 4.05 5.02
N ALA A 158 -11.38 3.06 4.29
CA ALA A 158 -11.14 1.72 4.81
C ALA A 158 -10.20 1.74 6.02
N ASP A 159 -9.10 2.49 5.90
CA ASP A 159 -8.12 2.73 6.96
C ASP A 159 -8.72 3.49 8.14
N GLY A 160 -9.64 4.44 7.90
CA GLY A 160 -10.37 5.16 8.94
C GLY A 160 -11.33 4.27 9.72
N GLN A 161 -12.11 3.43 9.03
CA GLN A 161 -13.02 2.46 9.66
C GLN A 161 -12.26 1.48 10.56
N GLN A 162 -11.13 0.96 10.07
CA GLN A 162 -10.29 0.04 10.84
C GLN A 162 -9.66 0.73 12.06
N TRP A 163 -9.21 1.98 11.90
CA TRP A 163 -8.65 2.75 13.01
C TRP A 163 -9.67 2.94 14.14
N ASN A 164 -10.87 3.44 13.81
CA ASN A 164 -11.91 3.68 14.80
C ASN A 164 -12.29 2.40 15.55
N TYR A 165 -12.42 1.28 14.83
CA TYR A 165 -12.69 -0.03 15.44
C TYR A 165 -11.57 -0.49 16.37
N GLN A 166 -10.30 -0.43 15.93
CA GLN A 166 -9.17 -0.86 16.75
C GLN A 166 -8.99 0.04 17.99
N THR A 167 -9.21 1.35 17.87
CA THR A 167 -9.19 2.27 19.02
C THR A 167 -10.28 1.92 20.03
N ALA A 168 -11.52 1.70 19.57
CA ALA A 168 -12.63 1.30 20.44
C ALA A 168 -12.38 -0.05 21.11
N LYS A 169 -11.88 -1.04 20.35
CA LYS A 169 -11.51 -2.36 20.87
C LYS A 169 -10.43 -2.26 21.96
N GLN A 170 -9.38 -1.48 21.73
CA GLN A 170 -8.31 -1.28 22.72
C GLN A 170 -8.83 -0.62 24.00
N GLN A 171 -9.75 0.33 23.90
CA GLN A 171 -10.40 0.95 25.07
C GLN A 171 -11.29 -0.04 25.83
N TYR A 172 -12.08 -0.84 25.10
CA TYR A 172 -12.93 -1.88 25.68
C TYR A 172 -12.11 -2.93 26.41
N LEU A 173 -11.00 -3.41 25.84
CA LEU A 173 -10.10 -4.36 26.52
C LEU A 173 -9.51 -3.80 27.83
N LYS A 174 -9.33 -2.48 27.94
CA LYS A 174 -8.80 -1.83 29.15
C LYS A 174 -9.87 -1.51 30.19
N THR A 175 -11.08 -1.17 29.76
CA THR A 175 -12.11 -0.58 30.62
C THR A 175 -13.36 -1.42 30.78
N ALA A 176 -13.50 -2.50 30.00
CA ALA A 176 -14.71 -3.32 29.85
C ALA A 176 -15.98 -2.50 29.50
N LYS A 177 -15.82 -1.27 29.01
CA LYS A 177 -16.91 -0.38 28.60
C LYS A 177 -16.94 -0.26 27.09
N VAL A 178 -18.13 -0.44 26.54
CA VAL A 178 -18.41 -0.27 25.12
C VAL A 178 -18.46 1.23 24.79
N GLN A 179 -17.65 1.67 23.83
CA GLN A 179 -17.55 3.07 23.41
C GLN A 179 -17.42 3.17 21.87
N GLY A 180 -17.68 4.35 21.31
CA GLY A 180 -17.46 4.62 19.89
C GLY A 180 -18.57 4.14 18.96
N GLY A 181 -19.78 3.92 19.47
CA GLY A 181 -20.94 3.52 18.66
C GLY A 181 -20.87 2.08 18.13
N PHE A 182 -19.99 1.25 18.69
CA PHE A 182 -19.91 -0.18 18.41
C PHE A 182 -20.69 -0.96 19.48
N ASP A 183 -21.20 -2.14 19.13
CA ASP A 183 -21.82 -3.06 20.08
C ASP A 183 -20.78 -3.99 20.70
N GLN A 184 -21.08 -4.55 21.88
CA GLN A 184 -20.20 -5.51 22.54
C GLN A 184 -19.89 -6.72 21.64
N GLU A 185 -20.92 -7.29 21.00
CA GLU A 185 -20.78 -8.40 20.06
C GLU A 185 -19.87 -8.06 18.87
N ALA A 186 -19.88 -6.81 18.42
CA ALA A 186 -19.03 -6.35 17.33
C ALA A 186 -17.56 -6.30 17.77
N LEU A 187 -17.27 -5.88 19.00
CA LEU A 187 -15.91 -5.82 19.55
C LEU A 187 -15.37 -7.22 19.91
N ASP A 188 -16.22 -8.09 20.46
CA ASP A 188 -15.89 -9.46 20.84
C ASP A 188 -15.58 -10.34 19.61
N ARG A 189 -16.21 -10.05 18.47
CA ARG A 189 -15.90 -10.68 17.18
C ARG A 189 -14.43 -10.52 16.76
N GLY A 190 -13.80 -9.44 17.19
CA GLY A 190 -12.37 -9.22 17.00
C GLY A 190 -11.96 -8.57 15.67
N PHE A 191 -12.86 -8.45 14.70
CA PHE A 191 -12.66 -7.79 13.40
C PHE A 191 -13.86 -6.94 12.96
N VAL A 192 -13.58 -5.87 12.19
CA VAL A 192 -14.61 -4.97 11.67
C VAL A 192 -15.35 -5.62 10.50
N THR A 193 -16.67 -5.42 10.42
CA THR A 193 -17.55 -6.11 9.45
C THR A 193 -18.56 -5.21 8.77
N SER A 194 -18.58 -3.93 9.11
CA SER A 194 -19.49 -2.93 8.55
C SER A 194 -18.77 -2.06 7.51
N GLY A 195 -19.54 -1.31 6.71
CA GLY A 195 -18.98 -0.40 5.71
C GLY A 195 -18.21 -1.14 4.61
N LEU A 196 -17.01 -0.67 4.28
CA LEU A 196 -16.18 -1.25 3.20
C LEU A 196 -15.69 -2.66 3.55
N TRP A 197 -15.57 -2.96 4.84
CA TRP A 197 -15.13 -4.27 5.35
C TRP A 197 -16.22 -5.34 5.30
N SER A 198 -17.47 -4.97 4.98
CA SER A 198 -18.52 -5.93 4.66
C SER A 198 -18.36 -6.53 3.25
N LEU A 199 -17.75 -5.78 2.33
CA LEU A 199 -17.56 -6.17 0.94
C LEU A 199 -16.27 -7.00 0.73
N SER A 200 -15.22 -6.67 1.50
CA SER A 200 -13.93 -7.37 1.46
C SER A 200 -13.36 -7.48 2.85
N ARG A 201 -12.65 -8.58 3.13
CA ARG A 201 -11.92 -8.76 4.38
C ARG A 201 -10.74 -7.80 4.54
N HIS A 202 -10.23 -7.26 3.43
CA HIS A 202 -9.11 -6.32 3.41
C HIS A 202 -9.31 -5.30 2.27
N PRO A 203 -10.25 -4.35 2.43
CA PRO A 203 -10.62 -3.42 1.36
C PRO A 203 -9.47 -2.45 1.01
N ASN A 204 -8.67 -2.04 2.01
CA ASN A 204 -7.48 -1.21 1.79
C ASN A 204 -6.42 -1.96 0.95
N PHE A 205 -6.11 -3.20 1.31
CA PHE A 205 -5.17 -4.03 0.55
C PHE A 205 -5.67 -4.30 -0.88
N ALA A 206 -6.96 -4.58 -1.07
CA ALA A 206 -7.53 -4.79 -2.39
C ALA A 206 -7.42 -3.53 -3.28
N ALA A 207 -7.70 -2.35 -2.72
CA ALA A 207 -7.54 -1.08 -3.41
C ALA A 207 -6.06 -0.83 -3.77
N GLU A 208 -5.15 -1.12 -2.85
CA GLU A 208 -3.71 -1.03 -3.07
C GLU A 208 -3.25 -1.95 -4.21
N GLN A 209 -3.58 -3.25 -4.18
CA GLN A 209 -3.26 -4.18 -5.27
C GLN A 209 -3.85 -3.73 -6.62
N THR A 210 -5.02 -3.10 -6.59
CA THR A 210 -5.63 -2.52 -7.79
C THR A 210 -4.82 -1.33 -8.29
N ILE A 211 -4.35 -0.43 -7.43
CA ILE A 211 -3.44 0.68 -7.80
C ILE A 211 -2.19 0.14 -8.51
N TYR A 212 -1.57 -0.92 -7.98
CA TYR A 212 -0.40 -1.55 -8.61
C TYR A 212 -0.73 -2.03 -10.02
N GLY A 213 -1.74 -2.89 -10.16
CA GLY A 213 -2.12 -3.45 -11.47
C GLY A 213 -2.54 -2.38 -12.47
N TRP A 214 -3.36 -1.41 -12.03
CA TRP A 214 -3.86 -0.31 -12.85
C TRP A 214 -2.71 0.55 -13.39
N SER A 215 -1.72 0.88 -12.55
CA SER A 215 -0.53 1.64 -12.95
C SER A 215 0.27 0.96 -14.07
N TYR A 216 0.44 -0.37 -14.01
CA TYR A 216 1.13 -1.13 -15.06
C TYR A 216 0.35 -1.18 -16.38
N THR A 217 -0.97 -1.34 -16.32
CA THR A 217 -1.79 -1.39 -17.54
C THR A 217 -1.71 -0.08 -18.34
N CYS A 218 -1.65 1.07 -17.66
CA CYS A 218 -1.53 2.36 -18.34
C CYS A 218 -0.12 2.62 -18.89
N GLY A 219 0.93 2.13 -18.22
CA GLY A 219 2.30 2.19 -18.75
C GLY A 219 2.49 1.29 -19.98
N ALA A 220 1.78 0.16 -20.04
CA ALA A 220 1.83 -0.79 -21.16
C ALA A 220 0.91 -0.40 -22.33
N ALA A 221 -0.18 0.33 -22.07
CA ALA A 221 -1.09 0.87 -23.07
C ALA A 221 -0.51 2.12 -23.78
N GLY A 222 0.76 2.03 -24.19
CA GLY A 222 1.34 2.96 -25.15
C GLY A 222 0.44 3.07 -26.39
N PRO A 223 0.48 4.19 -27.12
CA PRO A 223 -0.44 4.44 -28.23
C PRO A 223 -0.40 3.26 -29.19
N VAL A 224 -1.50 2.52 -29.25
CA VAL A 224 -1.73 1.55 -30.31
C VAL A 224 -1.99 2.39 -31.54
N GLU A 225 -1.09 2.28 -32.52
CA GLU A 225 -1.21 2.93 -33.83
C GLU A 225 -2.58 2.72 -34.47
#